data_AF-F0HKE5-F1
#
_entry.id   AF-F0HKE5-F1
#
_cell.length_a   1.000
_cell.length_b   1.000
_cell.length_c   1.000
_cell.angle_alpha   90.00
_cell.angle_beta   90.00
_cell.angle_gamma   90.00
#
_symmetry.space_group_name_H-M   'P 1'
#
loop_
_entity.id
_entity.type
_entity.pdbx_description
1 polymer ?
#
loop_
_entity_poly.entity_id
_entity_poly.type
_entity_poly.pdbx_seq_one_letter_code
_entity_poly.pdbx_strand_id
1 'polypeptide(L)'
;MKKFTGAATISCAVIALALTACAPQSNENGAASADDAKETPITVAWSADSECGTCHATEQASYDDAACVASTHEGQACISCHADASGLATAHEGKTASDTMPKKLKKTEVPDDACLSCHYGAREELVAATVDVAVVDSKGTAVNPHDVTPSEQHDTIRCADCHGMHDAEKLADKADAECASCHHADVFECYTCHD
;
A
#
# COMPACT_ATOMS: atom_id res chain seq x y z
N MET A 1 -27.02 -41.20 34.77
CA MET A 1 -26.71 -42.65 34.78
C MET A 1 -25.69 -42.85 33.66
N LYS A 2 -24.51 -43.46 33.76
CA LYS A 2 -23.85 -44.26 34.79
C LYS A 2 -22.34 -44.11 34.54
N LYS A 3 -21.61 -44.03 35.63
CA LYS A 3 -20.16 -43.86 35.81
C LYS A 3 -19.36 -44.99 35.14
N PHE A 4 -18.14 -44.71 34.68
CA PHE A 4 -17.04 -45.67 34.81
C PHE A 4 -15.80 -45.00 35.38
N THR A 5 -15.51 -45.43 36.60
CA THR A 5 -14.32 -45.26 37.44
C THR A 5 -13.13 -46.03 36.89
N GLY A 6 -11.93 -45.47 37.05
CA GLY A 6 -10.66 -46.16 36.87
C GLY A 6 -9.53 -45.36 37.50
N ALA A 7 -9.33 -45.55 38.80
CA ALA A 7 -8.23 -44.97 39.57
C ALA A 7 -6.94 -45.78 39.35
N ALA A 8 -5.81 -45.09 39.16
CA ALA A 8 -4.49 -45.64 39.44
C ALA A 8 -3.63 -44.54 40.09
N THR A 9 -3.15 -44.87 41.28
CA THR A 9 -2.48 -44.02 42.26
C THR A 9 -0.96 -44.15 42.20
N ILE A 10 -0.28 -43.11 42.71
CA ILE A 10 1.06 -43.09 43.32
C ILE A 10 2.28 -43.02 42.38
N SER A 11 2.92 -41.85 42.35
CA SER A 11 4.21 -41.66 43.05
C SER A 11 4.64 -40.18 43.06
N CYS A 12 4.89 -39.68 44.27
CA CYS A 12 5.55 -38.42 44.53
C CYS A 12 7.02 -38.48 44.09
N ALA A 13 7.45 -37.50 43.30
CA ALA A 13 8.84 -37.07 43.26
C ALA A 13 8.86 -35.54 43.39
N VAL A 14 9.14 -35.10 44.61
CA VAL A 14 9.44 -33.69 44.93
C VAL A 14 10.87 -33.44 44.47
N ILE A 15 11.03 -32.62 43.43
CA ILE A 15 12.33 -32.05 43.06
C ILE A 15 12.24 -30.56 43.35
N ALA A 16 12.73 -30.19 44.53
CA ALA A 16 13.06 -28.81 44.87
C ALA A 16 14.39 -28.48 44.19
N LEU A 17 14.37 -27.59 43.20
CA LEU A 17 15.57 -26.89 42.74
C LEU A 17 15.40 -25.38 42.91
N ALA A 18 16.51 -24.79 43.34
CA ALA A 18 16.61 -23.54 44.06
C ALA A 18 16.23 -22.29 43.25
N LEU A 19 15.69 -21.32 43.98
CA LEU A 19 15.55 -19.93 43.58
C LEU A 19 16.94 -19.31 43.33
N THR A 20 17.15 -18.75 42.15
CA THR A 20 18.07 -17.63 41.96
C THR A 20 17.35 -16.55 41.18
N ALA A 21 16.73 -15.63 41.94
CA ALA A 21 16.31 -14.34 41.42
C ALA A 21 17.57 -13.55 41.05
N CYS A 22 17.72 -13.18 39.79
CA CYS A 22 18.70 -12.20 39.37
C CYS A 22 17.97 -10.86 39.24
N ALA A 23 17.88 -10.13 40.35
CA ALA A 23 17.52 -8.72 40.35
C ALA A 23 18.84 -7.92 40.24
N PRO A 24 19.05 -7.11 39.19
CA PRO A 24 20.18 -6.21 39.15
C PRO A 24 19.99 -5.10 40.19
N GLN A 25 21.05 -4.90 40.98
CA GLN A 25 21.17 -3.95 42.07
C GLN A 25 21.05 -2.51 41.56
N SER A 26 20.22 -1.71 42.23
CA SER A 26 20.23 -0.25 42.12
C SER A 26 21.54 0.29 42.69
N ASN A 27 22.39 0.81 41.82
CA ASN A 27 23.54 1.63 42.21
C ASN A 27 23.08 3.08 42.34
N GLU A 28 22.96 3.52 43.59
CA GLU A 28 22.86 4.94 43.92
C GLU A 28 24.28 5.51 43.95
N ASN A 29 24.65 6.29 42.93
CA ASN A 29 25.62 7.37 43.08
C ASN A 29 25.71 8.21 41.80
N GLY A 30 25.53 9.52 41.97
CA GLY A 30 26.02 10.53 41.02
C GLY A 30 24.90 11.20 40.23
N ALA A 31 24.61 12.43 40.61
CA ALA A 31 23.92 13.39 39.76
C ALA A 31 24.66 13.47 38.41
N ALA A 32 24.07 12.86 37.38
CA ALA A 32 24.37 13.16 36.00
C ALA A 32 23.26 14.10 35.52
N SER A 33 23.68 15.26 35.03
CA SER A 33 22.85 16.21 34.31
C SER A 33 21.91 15.49 33.36
N ALA A 34 20.69 16.02 33.23
CA ALA A 34 19.82 15.77 32.09
C ALA A 34 20.54 16.28 30.84
N ASP A 35 21.49 15.49 30.34
CA ASP A 35 22.00 15.61 29.00
C ASP A 35 20.87 15.10 28.10
N ASP A 36 20.42 15.98 27.21
CA ASP A 36 19.69 15.62 26.00
C ASP A 36 20.47 14.51 25.28
N ALA A 37 20.25 13.27 25.68
CA ALA A 37 20.69 12.11 24.95
C ALA A 37 19.93 12.15 23.64
N LYS A 38 20.52 12.82 22.64
CA LYS A 38 20.05 12.84 21.27
C LYS A 38 20.12 11.39 20.79
N GLU A 39 19.01 10.69 20.97
CA GLU A 39 18.86 9.29 20.59
C GLU A 39 19.27 9.18 19.13
N THR A 40 20.31 8.39 18.87
CA THR A 40 20.77 8.17 17.50
C THR A 40 19.63 7.51 16.74
N PRO A 41 19.13 8.13 15.64
CA PRO A 41 18.00 7.59 14.92
C PRO A 41 18.30 6.16 14.48
N ILE A 42 17.45 5.22 14.88
CA ILE A 42 17.55 3.83 14.45
C ILE A 42 17.15 3.79 12.98
N THR A 43 18.06 3.33 12.13
CA THR A 43 17.79 3.09 10.71
C THR A 43 16.86 1.90 10.58
N VAL A 44 15.80 2.05 9.78
CA VAL A 44 14.87 0.96 9.48
C VAL A 44 15.43 0.19 8.29
N ALA A 45 15.70 -1.11 8.48
CA ALA A 45 16.06 -1.98 7.37
C ALA A 45 14.80 -2.35 6.58
N TRP A 46 14.81 -2.09 5.28
CA TRP A 46 13.72 -2.50 4.40
C TRP A 46 13.73 -4.02 4.17
N SER A 47 12.53 -4.59 4.15
CA SER A 47 12.26 -5.96 3.72
C SER A 47 10.87 -6.01 3.08
N ALA A 48 10.68 -6.91 2.12
CA ALA A 48 9.37 -7.17 1.51
C ALA A 48 8.33 -7.67 2.54
N ASP A 49 8.79 -8.29 3.63
CA ASP A 49 7.95 -8.80 4.72
C ASP A 49 7.77 -7.79 5.86
N SER A 50 8.11 -6.52 5.66
CA SER A 50 8.00 -5.50 6.72
C SER A 50 6.54 -5.11 6.98
N GLU A 51 6.21 -4.85 8.25
CA GLU A 51 4.92 -4.28 8.66
C GLU A 51 4.82 -2.80 8.24
N CYS A 52 4.47 -2.58 6.97
CA CYS A 52 4.51 -1.27 6.30
C CYS A 52 3.66 -0.22 7.03
N GLY A 53 2.50 -0.62 7.57
CA GLY A 53 1.56 0.25 8.29
C GLY A 53 2.13 0.91 9.56
N THR A 54 3.26 0.43 10.09
CA THR A 54 3.97 1.08 11.21
C THR A 54 4.40 2.50 10.84
N CYS A 55 4.79 2.72 9.57
CA CYS A 55 5.24 4.01 9.06
C CYS A 55 4.24 4.60 8.04
N HIS A 56 3.59 3.75 7.24
CA HIS A 56 2.60 4.10 6.22
C HIS A 56 1.16 3.95 6.74
N ALA A 57 0.86 4.61 7.86
CA ALA A 57 -0.41 4.46 8.56
C ALA A 57 -1.61 4.93 7.73
N THR A 58 -1.43 5.95 6.88
CA THR A 58 -2.50 6.44 5.98
C THR A 58 -2.88 5.38 4.96
N GLU A 59 -1.89 4.79 4.28
CA GLU A 59 -2.12 3.74 3.29
C GLU A 59 -2.70 2.49 3.96
N GLN A 60 -2.24 2.13 5.16
CA GLN A 60 -2.82 1.03 5.92
C GLN A 60 -4.28 1.29 6.31
N ALA A 61 -4.62 2.50 6.76
CA ALA A 61 -5.98 2.87 7.15
C ALA A 61 -6.95 2.93 5.95
N SER A 62 -6.45 3.11 4.73
CA SER A 62 -7.29 3.12 3.53
C SER A 62 -7.95 1.78 3.22
N TYR A 63 -7.47 0.67 3.79
CA TYR A 63 -8.18 -0.62 3.72
C TYR A 63 -9.51 -0.60 4.48
N ASP A 64 -9.63 0.26 5.50
CA ASP A 64 -10.86 0.39 6.30
C ASP A 64 -11.78 1.52 5.80
N ASP A 65 -11.32 2.34 4.85
CA ASP A 65 -12.10 3.42 4.26
C ASP A 65 -12.79 2.97 2.98
N ALA A 66 -14.10 2.73 3.05
CA ALA A 66 -14.91 2.32 1.91
C ALA A 66 -14.95 3.33 0.74
N ALA A 67 -14.49 4.57 0.95
CA ALA A 67 -14.32 5.53 -0.13
C ALA A 67 -13.01 5.31 -0.91
N CYS A 68 -12.01 4.65 -0.32
CA CYS A 68 -10.76 4.30 -0.97
C CYS A 68 -10.89 2.95 -1.70
N VAL A 69 -10.33 2.84 -2.91
CA VAL A 69 -10.34 1.58 -3.69
C VAL A 69 -9.53 0.48 -2.99
N ALA A 70 -8.55 0.85 -2.16
CA ALA A 70 -7.80 -0.09 -1.33
C ALA A 70 -8.72 -0.96 -0.44
N SER A 71 -9.87 -0.44 0.02
CA SER A 71 -10.81 -1.22 0.85
C SER A 71 -11.35 -2.47 0.15
N THR A 72 -11.41 -2.51 -1.17
CA THR A 72 -11.81 -3.73 -1.91
C THR A 72 -10.68 -4.76 -2.03
N HIS A 73 -9.48 -4.39 -1.58
CA HIS A 73 -8.26 -5.21 -1.60
C HIS A 73 -7.79 -5.56 -0.19
N GLU A 74 -8.69 -5.52 0.81
CA GLU A 74 -8.39 -5.88 2.19
C GLU A 74 -7.67 -7.24 2.25
N GLY A 75 -6.57 -7.29 3.03
CA GLY A 75 -5.77 -8.49 3.20
C GLY A 75 -4.74 -8.77 2.11
N GLN A 76 -4.66 -7.94 1.05
CA GLN A 76 -3.52 -7.98 0.13
C GLN A 76 -2.26 -7.41 0.80
N ALA A 77 -1.12 -8.07 0.60
CA ALA A 77 0.17 -7.53 1.03
C ALA A 77 0.52 -6.29 0.19
N CYS A 78 1.16 -5.29 0.80
CA CYS A 78 1.54 -4.05 0.10
C CYS A 78 2.39 -4.32 -1.16
N ILE A 79 3.29 -5.32 -1.08
CA ILE A 79 4.18 -5.72 -2.17
C ILE A 79 3.46 -6.41 -3.34
N SER A 80 2.19 -6.83 -3.17
CA SER A 80 1.40 -7.40 -4.27
C SER A 80 1.14 -6.35 -5.36
N CYS A 81 1.02 -5.08 -4.98
CA CYS A 81 0.86 -3.96 -5.92
C CYS A 81 2.15 -3.15 -6.06
N HIS A 82 2.88 -2.93 -4.96
CA HIS A 82 4.18 -2.26 -4.97
C HIS A 82 5.31 -3.24 -5.30
N ALA A 83 5.27 -3.79 -6.50
CA ALA A 83 6.11 -4.91 -6.92
C ALA A 83 7.59 -4.58 -7.17
N ASP A 84 7.96 -3.30 -7.30
CA ASP A 84 9.36 -2.86 -7.50
C ASP A 84 10.17 -2.94 -6.20
N ALA A 85 10.56 -4.17 -5.82
CA ALA A 85 11.37 -4.44 -4.65
C ALA A 85 12.70 -3.66 -4.63
N SER A 86 13.37 -3.51 -5.78
CA SER A 86 14.67 -2.84 -5.86
C SER A 86 14.53 -1.33 -5.67
N GLY A 87 13.53 -0.72 -6.32
CA GLY A 87 13.25 0.69 -6.16
C GLY A 87 12.74 1.01 -4.75
N LEU A 88 11.95 0.12 -4.14
CA LEU A 88 11.53 0.24 -2.74
C LEU A 88 12.72 0.16 -1.79
N ALA A 89 13.63 -0.81 -1.97
CA ALA A 89 14.85 -0.90 -1.17
C ALA A 89 15.65 0.41 -1.24
N THR A 90 15.84 0.95 -2.45
CA THR A 90 16.53 2.23 -2.69
C THR A 90 15.82 3.40 -2.01
N ALA A 91 14.48 3.45 -2.06
CA ALA A 91 13.70 4.51 -1.43
C ALA A 91 13.80 4.50 0.11
N HIS A 92 14.06 3.33 0.69
CA HIS A 92 14.19 3.11 2.13
C HIS A 92 15.65 3.14 2.64
N GLU A 93 16.64 3.27 1.76
CA GLU A 93 18.05 3.37 2.19
C GLU A 93 18.27 4.55 3.15
N GLY A 94 18.83 4.23 4.32
CA GLY A 94 19.17 5.21 5.35
C GLY A 94 17.96 5.90 5.99
N LYS A 95 16.73 5.40 5.77
CA LYS A 95 15.53 5.97 6.38
C LYS A 95 15.39 5.60 7.84
N THR A 96 14.78 6.51 8.58
CA THR A 96 14.54 6.39 10.02
C THR A 96 13.07 6.63 10.33
N ALA A 97 12.59 6.13 11.48
CA ALA A 97 11.22 6.34 11.91
C ALA A 97 10.87 7.82 12.18
N SER A 98 11.88 8.68 12.36
CA SER A 98 11.70 10.13 12.53
C SER A 98 11.61 10.91 11.21
N ASP A 99 11.85 10.25 10.07
CA ASP A 99 11.77 10.91 8.78
C ASP A 99 10.33 11.25 8.40
N THR A 100 10.16 12.32 7.62
CA THR A 100 8.84 12.68 7.09
C THR A 100 8.38 11.63 6.08
N MET A 101 7.18 11.10 6.29
CA MET A 101 6.61 10.10 5.39
C MET A 101 6.24 10.69 4.04
N PRO A 102 6.53 9.96 2.93
CA PRO A 102 6.13 10.39 1.62
C PRO A 102 4.61 10.35 1.51
N LYS A 103 4.04 11.34 0.82
CA LYS A 103 2.59 11.39 0.54
C LYS A 103 2.19 10.72 -0.77
N LYS A 104 3.18 10.33 -1.58
CA LYS A 104 3.00 9.68 -2.89
C LYS A 104 4.27 8.95 -3.32
N LEU A 105 4.11 7.93 -4.15
CA LEU A 105 5.21 7.29 -4.84
C LEU A 105 5.85 8.29 -5.82
N LYS A 106 7.16 8.49 -5.69
CA LYS A 106 7.95 9.36 -6.60
C LYS A 106 9.18 8.67 -7.18
N LYS A 107 9.55 7.53 -6.61
CA LYS A 107 10.81 6.81 -6.89
C LYS A 107 10.57 5.44 -7.51
N THR A 108 9.35 4.96 -7.39
CA THR A 108 8.82 3.71 -7.93
C THR A 108 7.43 4.00 -8.46
N GLU A 109 6.84 3.02 -9.13
CA GLU A 109 5.48 3.05 -9.63
C GLU A 109 4.77 1.72 -9.30
N VAL A 110 3.45 1.71 -9.48
CA VAL A 110 2.67 0.48 -9.54
C VAL A 110 2.54 0.14 -11.02
N PRO A 111 3.19 -0.92 -11.52
CA PRO A 111 3.08 -1.29 -12.93
C PRO A 111 1.69 -1.87 -13.22
N ASP A 112 1.18 -1.64 -14.43
CA ASP A 112 -0.13 -2.17 -14.86
C ASP A 112 -0.20 -3.71 -14.73
N ASP A 113 0.92 -4.40 -14.95
CA ASP A 113 1.02 -5.85 -14.78
C ASP A 113 0.68 -6.31 -13.35
N ALA A 114 0.94 -5.49 -12.33
CA ALA A 114 0.54 -5.81 -10.96
C ALA A 114 -0.99 -5.91 -10.84
N CYS A 115 -1.71 -4.99 -11.48
CA CYS A 115 -3.17 -5.02 -11.57
C CYS A 115 -3.65 -6.20 -12.42
N LEU A 116 -3.12 -6.33 -13.64
CA LEU A 116 -3.56 -7.31 -14.63
C LEU A 116 -3.36 -8.76 -14.16
N SER A 117 -2.37 -9.02 -13.29
CA SER A 117 -2.09 -10.35 -12.73
C SER A 117 -3.28 -11.00 -12.01
N CYS A 118 -4.14 -10.20 -11.38
CA CYS A 118 -5.33 -10.65 -10.67
C CYS A 118 -6.63 -10.26 -11.38
N HIS A 119 -6.59 -9.20 -12.18
CA HIS A 119 -7.70 -8.79 -13.02
C HIS A 119 -7.70 -9.58 -14.35
N TYR A 120 -7.92 -8.90 -15.47
CA TYR A 120 -8.23 -9.52 -16.76
C TYR A 120 -7.05 -10.23 -17.44
N GLY A 121 -5.89 -10.40 -16.79
CA GLY A 121 -4.71 -11.09 -17.33
C GLY A 121 -3.98 -10.35 -18.46
N ALA A 122 -4.73 -9.68 -19.34
CA ALA A 122 -4.25 -8.89 -20.47
C ALA A 122 -5.18 -7.68 -20.73
N ARG A 123 -4.66 -6.70 -21.47
CA ARG A 123 -5.37 -5.45 -21.79
C ARG A 123 -6.60 -5.70 -22.68
N GLU A 124 -6.50 -6.63 -23.62
CA GLU A 124 -7.57 -6.94 -24.57
C GLU A 124 -8.80 -7.54 -23.87
N GLU A 125 -8.57 -8.37 -22.85
CA GLU A 125 -9.65 -8.93 -22.03
C GLU A 125 -10.34 -7.84 -21.19
N LEU A 126 -9.58 -6.89 -20.63
CA LEU A 126 -10.11 -5.71 -19.94
C LEU A 126 -10.99 -4.88 -20.88
N VAL A 127 -10.50 -4.59 -22.09
CA VAL A 127 -11.25 -3.83 -23.09
C VAL A 127 -12.57 -4.52 -23.43
N ALA A 128 -12.53 -5.83 -23.70
CA ALA A 128 -13.72 -6.61 -24.02
C ALA A 128 -14.74 -6.65 -22.86
N ALA A 129 -14.27 -6.66 -21.61
CA ALA A 129 -15.12 -6.67 -20.43
C ALA A 129 -15.70 -5.29 -20.06
N THR A 130 -15.13 -4.21 -20.60
CA THR A 130 -15.47 -2.82 -20.22
C THR A 130 -16.07 -2.02 -21.37
N VAL A 131 -16.65 -2.69 -22.38
CA VAL A 131 -17.27 -2.05 -23.55
C VAL A 131 -18.36 -1.03 -23.20
N ASP A 132 -19.02 -1.19 -22.05
CA ASP A 132 -20.07 -0.29 -21.57
C ASP A 132 -19.55 0.83 -20.64
N VAL A 133 -18.23 0.89 -20.39
CA VAL A 133 -17.59 1.96 -19.63
C VAL A 133 -17.25 3.10 -20.57
N ALA A 134 -17.62 4.32 -20.19
CA ALA A 134 -17.30 5.51 -20.96
C ALA A 134 -17.01 6.72 -20.08
N VAL A 135 -16.04 7.51 -20.53
CA VAL A 135 -15.86 8.92 -20.14
C VAL A 135 -16.46 9.77 -21.27
N VAL A 136 -17.10 10.89 -20.92
CA VAL A 136 -17.86 11.71 -21.89
C VAL A 136 -17.36 13.15 -21.84
N ASP A 137 -16.98 13.69 -23.01
CA ASP A 137 -16.53 15.08 -23.12
C ASP A 137 -17.69 16.09 -23.14
N SER A 138 -17.35 17.39 -23.13
CA SER A 138 -18.34 18.49 -23.20
C SER A 138 -19.24 18.48 -24.44
N LYS A 139 -18.85 17.78 -25.51
CA LYS A 139 -19.62 17.65 -26.76
C LYS A 139 -20.50 16.39 -26.77
N GLY A 140 -20.42 15.55 -25.74
CA GLY A 140 -21.14 14.28 -25.66
C GLY A 140 -20.44 13.13 -26.37
N THR A 141 -19.16 13.27 -26.71
CA THR A 141 -18.34 12.19 -27.25
C THR A 141 -18.02 11.21 -26.13
N ALA A 142 -18.48 9.97 -26.25
CA ALA A 142 -18.17 8.90 -25.31
C ALA A 142 -16.96 8.11 -25.80
N VAL A 143 -15.97 7.91 -24.93
CA VAL A 143 -14.80 7.04 -25.19
C VAL A 143 -14.63 6.05 -24.06
N ASN A 144 -14.24 4.82 -24.38
CA ASN A 144 -13.84 3.84 -23.38
C ASN A 144 -12.39 4.16 -22.95
N PRO A 145 -12.14 4.52 -21.67
CA PRO A 145 -10.79 4.88 -21.20
C PRO A 145 -9.81 3.69 -21.24
N HIS A 146 -10.29 2.46 -21.31
CA HIS A 146 -9.45 1.28 -21.47
C HIS A 146 -9.11 0.97 -22.93
N ASP A 147 -9.85 1.51 -23.89
CA ASP A 147 -9.70 1.30 -25.34
C ASP A 147 -9.43 2.61 -26.07
N VAL A 148 -8.51 3.41 -25.52
CA VAL A 148 -8.10 4.68 -26.12
C VAL A 148 -7.31 4.42 -27.41
N THR A 149 -7.46 5.33 -28.38
CA THR A 149 -6.69 5.24 -29.63
C THR A 149 -5.19 5.31 -29.31
N PRO A 150 -4.37 4.33 -29.74
CA PRO A 150 -2.96 4.31 -29.40
C PRO A 150 -2.23 5.58 -29.86
N SER A 151 -1.44 6.16 -28.97
CA SER A 151 -0.56 7.30 -29.24
C SER A 151 0.59 7.28 -28.24
N GLU A 152 1.71 7.94 -28.56
CA GLU A 152 2.83 8.03 -27.62
C GLU A 152 2.42 8.62 -26.27
N GLN A 153 1.42 9.52 -26.24
CA GLN A 153 0.91 10.12 -25.01
C GLN A 153 0.00 9.15 -24.25
N HIS A 154 -0.94 8.48 -24.92
CA HIS A 154 -1.82 7.50 -24.28
C HIS A 154 -1.07 6.29 -23.74
N ASP A 155 0.05 5.91 -24.37
CA ASP A 155 0.93 4.83 -23.91
C ASP A 155 1.66 5.16 -22.59
N THR A 156 1.60 6.42 -22.12
CA THR A 156 2.15 6.83 -20.81
C THR A 156 1.15 6.70 -19.67
N ILE A 157 -0.15 6.61 -19.96
CA ILE A 157 -1.21 6.50 -18.94
C ILE A 157 -1.15 5.09 -18.33
N ARG A 158 -1.25 5.02 -17.00
CA ARG A 158 -1.24 3.80 -16.19
C ARG A 158 -2.56 3.63 -15.47
N CYS A 159 -2.83 2.40 -15.01
CA CYS A 159 -4.02 2.12 -14.21
C CYS A 159 -4.14 3.06 -13.00
N ALA A 160 -3.01 3.32 -12.32
CA ALA A 160 -2.96 4.10 -11.09
C ALA A 160 -3.19 5.62 -11.30
N ASP A 161 -3.14 6.12 -12.53
CA ASP A 161 -3.39 7.54 -12.82
C ASP A 161 -4.88 7.87 -12.66
N CYS A 162 -5.77 6.98 -13.12
CA CYS A 162 -7.21 7.08 -12.91
C CYS A 162 -7.67 6.38 -11.61
N HIS A 163 -7.12 5.19 -11.33
CA HIS A 163 -7.52 4.37 -10.18
C HIS A 163 -6.66 4.65 -8.95
N GLY A 164 -7.02 5.71 -8.22
CA GLY A 164 -6.43 6.05 -6.93
C GLY A 164 -6.71 4.98 -5.86
N MET A 165 -5.69 4.23 -5.46
CA MET A 165 -5.86 3.15 -4.49
C MET A 165 -6.08 3.66 -3.06
N HIS A 166 -5.24 4.60 -2.63
CA HIS A 166 -5.15 5.05 -1.23
C HIS A 166 -5.73 6.45 -1.00
N ASP A 167 -6.61 6.91 -1.90
CA ASP A 167 -7.32 8.16 -1.73
C ASP A 167 -8.81 7.97 -2.01
N ALA A 168 -9.61 8.87 -1.42
CA ALA A 168 -11.07 8.81 -1.44
C ALA A 168 -11.69 9.64 -2.58
N GLU A 169 -10.88 10.07 -3.55
CA GLU A 169 -11.40 10.81 -4.70
C GLU A 169 -12.20 9.85 -5.60
N LYS A 170 -13.30 10.35 -6.16
CA LYS A 170 -14.16 9.49 -6.98
C LYS A 170 -13.44 9.12 -8.27
N LEU A 171 -13.55 7.85 -8.63
CA LEU A 171 -12.98 7.33 -9.87
C LEU A 171 -13.41 8.14 -11.12
N ALA A 172 -14.68 8.53 -11.20
CA ALA A 172 -15.18 9.34 -12.32
C ALA A 172 -14.47 10.70 -12.39
N ASP A 173 -14.36 11.41 -11.26
CA ASP A 173 -13.70 12.72 -11.19
C ASP A 173 -12.22 12.60 -11.58
N LYS A 174 -11.54 11.51 -11.17
CA LYS A 174 -10.15 11.23 -11.57
C LYS A 174 -10.00 10.92 -13.05
N ALA A 175 -10.86 10.07 -13.59
CA ALA A 175 -10.83 9.72 -15.00
C ALA A 175 -11.06 10.97 -15.87
N ASP A 176 -12.02 11.81 -15.49
CA ASP A 176 -12.27 13.11 -16.14
C ASP A 176 -11.03 14.01 -16.06
N ALA A 177 -10.43 14.13 -14.88
CA ALA A 177 -9.22 14.94 -14.66
C ALA A 177 -8.01 14.44 -15.46
N GLU A 178 -7.83 13.12 -15.57
CA GLU A 178 -6.74 12.52 -16.34
C GLU A 178 -6.91 12.81 -17.83
N CYS A 179 -8.13 12.63 -18.38
CA CYS A 179 -8.42 13.02 -19.75
C CYS A 179 -8.18 14.53 -19.96
N ALA A 180 -8.66 15.37 -19.03
CA ALA A 180 -8.51 16.83 -19.09
C ALA A 180 -7.04 17.30 -18.96
N SER A 181 -6.14 16.47 -18.44
CA SER A 181 -4.70 16.80 -18.37
C SER A 181 -4.08 17.04 -19.75
N CYS A 182 -4.60 16.34 -20.77
CA CYS A 182 -4.22 16.46 -22.18
C CYS A 182 -5.31 17.15 -23.01
N HIS A 183 -6.58 16.85 -22.72
CA HIS A 183 -7.76 17.43 -23.35
C HIS A 183 -8.34 18.57 -22.51
N HIS A 184 -7.51 19.57 -22.18
CA HIS A 184 -7.86 20.70 -21.30
C HIS A 184 -9.08 21.54 -21.76
N ALA A 185 -9.46 21.43 -23.03
CA ALA A 185 -10.68 22.05 -23.57
C ALA A 185 -11.94 21.18 -23.36
N ASP A 186 -11.83 20.03 -22.71
CA ASP A 186 -12.88 19.03 -22.51
C ASP A 186 -13.50 18.56 -23.84
N VAL A 187 -12.62 18.24 -24.81
CA VAL A 187 -12.96 17.74 -26.14
C VAL A 187 -11.95 16.65 -26.53
N PHE A 188 -12.43 15.44 -26.80
CA PHE A 188 -11.55 14.30 -27.10
C PHE A 188 -10.97 14.29 -28.53
N GLU A 189 -11.54 15.09 -29.43
CA GLU A 189 -11.06 15.23 -30.79
C GLU A 189 -9.65 15.85 -30.81
N CYS A 190 -8.65 15.05 -31.19
CA CYS A 190 -7.25 15.48 -31.37
C CYS A 190 -7.13 16.55 -32.47
N TYR A 191 -6.05 17.35 -32.42
CA TYR A 191 -5.76 18.40 -33.41
C TYR A 191 -6.83 19.49 -33.54
N THR A 192 -7.74 19.61 -32.58
CA THR A 192 -8.68 20.73 -32.51
C THR A 192 -8.04 21.99 -31.93
N CYS A 193 -6.92 21.84 -31.20
CA CYS A 193 -6.29 22.94 -30.44
C CYS A 193 -4.76 23.02 -30.55
N HIS A 194 -4.04 21.93 -30.84
CA HIS A 194 -2.58 21.90 -31.03
C HIS A 194 -2.25 21.05 -32.27
N ASP A 195 -1.42 21.59 -33.17
CA ASP A 195 -0.95 20.94 -34.40
C ASP A 195 0.27 20.04 -34.16
#